data_AF-A0A1V9DNH9-F1
#
_entry.id   AF-A0A1V9DNH9-F1
#
_cell.length_a   1.000
_cell.length_b   1.000
_cell.length_c   1.000
_cell.angle_alpha   90.00
_cell.angle_beta   90.00
_cell.angle_gamma   90.00
#
_symmetry.space_group_name_H-M   'P 1'
#
loop_
_entity.id
_entity.type
_entity.pdbx_description
1 polymer ?
#
loop_
_entity_poly.entity_id
_entity_poly.type
_entity_poly.pdbx_seq_one_letter_code
_entity_poly.pdbx_strand_id
1 'polypeptide(L)'
;MNAAEHPAMQLSLRLLALQEQQEWEAFCALAPDYLAALEALLAEARQASRDDARLLLRQLQLKDREMTRHLQARLATLSASMARLQQGKTCCQRYAAQMPRSPFPARF
;
A
#
# COMPACT_ATOMS: atom_id res chain seq x y z
N MET A 1 16.29 25.18 10.30
CA MET A 1 16.23 23.75 9.90
C MET A 1 15.59 23.71 8.53
N ASN A 2 16.25 23.13 7.53
CA ASN A 2 15.64 22.97 6.21
C ASN A 2 14.52 21.92 6.29
N ALA A 3 13.37 22.16 5.67
CA ALA A 3 12.23 21.23 5.67
C ALA A 3 12.59 19.82 5.14
N ALA A 4 13.64 19.71 4.32
CA ALA A 4 14.16 18.46 3.75
C ALA A 4 14.93 17.58 4.75
N GLU A 5 15.39 18.13 5.88
CA GLU A 5 16.20 17.40 6.88
C GLU A 5 15.35 16.73 7.96
N HIS A 6 14.04 17.00 8.00
CA HIS A 6 13.17 16.43 9.01
C HIS A 6 12.97 14.92 8.76
N PRO A 7 13.08 14.05 9.78
CA PRO A 7 12.96 12.60 9.62
C PRO A 7 11.64 12.19 8.95
N ALA A 8 10.52 12.83 9.31
CA ALA A 8 9.22 12.59 8.68
C ALA A 8 9.23 12.85 7.15
N MET A 9 9.92 13.91 6.68
CA MET A 9 10.04 14.22 5.26
C MET A 9 10.85 13.16 4.53
N GLN A 10 12.00 12.77 5.07
CA GLN A 10 12.86 11.75 4.46
C GLN A 10 12.14 10.40 4.36
N LEU A 11 11.42 10.01 5.41
CA LEU A 11 10.61 8.80 5.44
C LEU A 11 9.46 8.87 4.42
N SER A 12 8.79 10.01 4.28
CA SER A 12 7.74 10.19 3.26
C SER A 12 8.26 10.01 1.83
N LEU A 13 9.46 10.54 1.54
CA LEU A 13 10.09 10.41 0.22
C LEU A 13 10.51 8.96 -0.04
N ARG A 14 11.04 8.27 0.98
CA ARG A 14 11.42 6.87 0.88
C ARG A 14 10.21 5.96 0.68
N LEU A 15 9.09 6.22 1.37
CA LEU A 15 7.83 5.50 1.16
C LEU A 15 7.30 5.68 -0.27
N LEU A 16 7.36 6.89 -0.81
CA LEU A 16 6.99 7.14 -2.21
C LEU A 16 7.91 6.40 -3.18
N ALA A 17 9.22 6.40 -2.96
CA ALA A 17 10.16 5.66 -3.79
C ALA A 17 9.89 4.14 -3.76
N LEU A 18 9.64 3.56 -2.58
CA LEU A 18 9.27 2.15 -2.43
C LEU A 18 7.95 1.84 -3.14
N GLN A 19 7.00 2.77 -3.09
CA GLN A 19 5.72 2.64 -3.78
C GLN A 19 5.89 2.65 -5.31
N GLU A 20 6.73 3.54 -5.86
CA GLU A 20 7.07 3.58 -7.28
C GLU A 20 7.75 2.29 -7.75
N GLN A 21 8.65 1.74 -6.92
CA GLN A 21 9.35 0.48 -7.18
C GLN A 21 8.48 -0.75 -6.92
N GLN A 22 7.26 -0.58 -6.40
CA GLN A 22 6.36 -1.68 -6.02
C GLN A 22 6.95 -2.61 -4.94
N GLU A 23 7.84 -2.07 -4.10
CA GLU A 23 8.49 -2.78 -2.99
C GLU A 23 7.62 -2.76 -1.74
N TRP A 24 6.49 -3.47 -1.80
CA TRP A 24 5.40 -3.34 -0.83
C TRP A 24 5.69 -3.94 0.54
N GLU A 25 6.54 -4.96 0.62
CA GLU A 25 6.96 -5.53 1.90
C GLU A 25 7.83 -4.52 2.67
N ALA A 26 8.81 -3.92 1.97
CA ALA A 26 9.63 -2.85 2.51
C ALA A 26 8.81 -1.59 2.85
N PHE A 27 7.80 -1.26 2.03
CA PHE A 27 6.86 -0.18 2.33
C PHE A 27 6.13 -0.43 3.66
N CYS A 28 5.55 -1.62 3.83
CA CYS A 28 4.84 -1.98 5.06
C CYS A 28 5.76 -2.01 6.28
N ALA A 29 7.02 -2.40 6.12
CA ALA A 29 8.01 -2.38 7.18
C ALA A 29 8.41 -0.96 7.60
N LEU A 30 8.46 -0.01 6.66
CA LEU A 30 8.87 1.38 6.91
C LEU A 30 7.73 2.28 7.39
N ALA A 31 6.48 1.94 7.09
CA ALA A 31 5.32 2.76 7.42
C ALA A 31 5.16 3.08 8.93
N PRO A 32 5.41 2.16 9.89
CA PRO A 32 5.33 2.47 11.31
C PRO A 32 6.31 3.56 11.74
N ASP A 33 7.55 3.53 11.23
CA ASP A 33 8.58 4.51 11.55
C ASP A 33 8.19 5.90 11.04
N TYR A 34 7.55 5.97 9.86
CA TYR A 34 7.00 7.20 9.32
C TYR A 34 5.89 7.78 10.22
N LEU A 35 4.96 6.93 10.66
CA LEU A 35 3.86 7.36 11.54
C LEU A 35 4.40 7.89 12.87
N ALA A 36 5.38 7.21 13.48
CA ALA A 36 6.03 7.66 14.70
C ALA A 36 6.73 9.01 14.51
N ALA A 37 7.45 9.20 13.39
CA ALA A 37 8.10 10.47 13.07
C ALA A 37 7.09 11.60 12.82
N LEU A 38 5.91 11.29 12.29
CA LEU A 38 4.83 12.25 12.07
C LEU A 38 4.15 12.65 13.38
N GLU A 39 3.94 11.71 14.30
CA GLU A 39 3.42 11.99 15.64
C GLU A 39 4.37 12.89 16.44
N ALA A 40 5.68 12.62 16.39
CA ALA A 40 6.70 13.46 16.99
C ALA A 40 6.68 14.88 16.43
N LEU A 41 6.62 15.02 15.09
CA LEU A 41 6.50 16.33 14.43
C LEU A 41 5.24 17.09 14.86
N LEU A 42 4.10 16.40 14.99
CA LEU A 42 2.85 17.01 15.44
C LEU A 42 2.93 17.46 16.90
N ALA A 43 3.61 16.69 17.76
CA ALA A 43 3.84 17.08 19.15
C ALA A 43 4.73 18.34 19.24
N GLU A 44 5.82 18.39 18.45
CA GLU A 44 6.71 19.55 18.38
C GLU A 44 5.98 20.80 17.83
N ALA A 45 5.19 20.64 16.77
CA ALA A 45 4.43 21.72 16.16
C ALA A 45 3.32 22.29 17.07
N ARG A 46 2.81 21.49 18.02
CA ARG A 46 1.85 21.95 19.04
C ARG A 46 2.51 22.80 20.12
N GLN A 47 3.77 22.49 20.47
CA GLN A 47 4.51 23.18 21.52
C GLN A 47 5.18 24.46 21.00
N ALA A 48 5.59 24.47 19.73
CA ALA A 48 6.23 25.61 19.09
C ALA A 48 5.32 26.14 17.96
N SER A 49 4.72 27.33 18.16
CA SER A 49 4.04 28.07 17.08
C SER A 49 5.07 28.59 16.07
N ARG A 50 5.66 27.70 15.27
CA ARG A 50 6.62 28.01 14.22
C ARG A 50 5.96 27.85 12.86
N ASP A 51 5.98 28.91 12.06
CA ASP A 51 5.45 28.89 10.70
C ASP A 51 6.18 27.89 9.79
N ASP A 52 7.45 27.59 10.08
CA ASP A 52 8.23 26.55 9.39
C ASP A 52 7.62 25.14 9.55
N ALA A 53 7.09 24.81 10.73
CA ALA A 53 6.45 23.52 10.99
C ALA A 53 5.13 23.40 10.21
N ARG A 54 4.40 24.52 10.04
CA ARG A 54 3.17 24.55 9.22
C ARG A 54 3.46 24.30 7.75
N LEU A 55 4.54 24.87 7.22
CA LEU A 55 4.96 24.66 5.84
C LEU A 55 5.35 23.20 5.60
N LEU A 56 6.14 22.62 6.52
CA LEU A 56 6.52 21.21 6.48
C LEU A 56 5.30 20.27 6.52
N LEU A 57 4.36 20.52 7.44
CA LEU A 57 3.13 19.72 7.55
C LEU A 57 2.26 19.79 6.29
N ARG A 58 2.17 20.97 5.64
CA ARG A 58 1.46 21.10 4.35
C ARG A 58 2.11 20.28 3.25
N GLN A 59 3.45 20.24 3.20
CA GLN A 59 4.15 19.42 2.21
C GLN A 59 3.94 17.93 2.46
N LEU A 60 4.01 17.48 3.72
CA LEU A 60 3.71 16.10 4.09
C LEU A 60 2.28 15.71 3.72
N GLN A 61 1.29 16.58 3.97
CA GLN A 61 -0.09 16.33 3.57
C GLN A 61 -0.28 16.12 2.06
N LEU A 62 0.48 16.84 1.22
CA LEU A 62 0.45 16.62 -0.23
C LEU A 62 1.00 15.24 -0.58
N LYS A 63 2.09 14.83 0.05
CA LYS A 63 2.73 13.53 -0.14
C LYS A 63 1.85 12.38 0.37
N ASP A 64 1.18 12.54 1.51
CA ASP A 64 0.23 11.56 2.04
C ASP A 64 -0.97 11.35 1.10
N ARG A 65 -1.48 12.42 0.49
CA ARG A 65 -2.56 12.34 -0.51
C ARG A 65 -2.11 11.56 -1.74
N GLU A 66 -0.87 11.78 -2.17
CA GLU A 66 -0.26 11.04 -3.27
C GLU A 66 -0.16 9.55 -2.93
N MET A 67 0.45 9.21 -1.79
CA MET A 67 0.53 7.82 -1.30
C MET A 67 -0.86 7.16 -1.21
N THR A 68 -1.84 7.86 -0.63
CA THR A 68 -3.20 7.34 -0.48
C THR A 68 -3.84 6.99 -1.83
N ARG A 69 -3.69 7.86 -2.83
CA ARG A 69 -4.25 7.61 -4.17
C ARG A 69 -3.64 6.37 -4.81
N HIS A 70 -2.33 6.18 -4.69
CA HIS A 70 -1.65 5.01 -5.22
C HIS A 70 -2.04 3.73 -4.50
N LEU A 71 -2.13 3.75 -3.17
CA LEU A 71 -2.59 2.61 -2.37
C LEU A 71 -4.02 2.22 -2.73
N GLN A 72 -4.92 3.18 -2.91
CA GLN A 72 -6.31 2.93 -3.35
C GLN A 72 -6.37 2.34 -4.74
N ALA A 73 -5.61 2.88 -5.70
CA ALA A 73 -5.55 2.35 -7.05
C ALA A 73 -5.07 0.89 -7.05
N ARG A 74 -4.03 0.58 -6.27
CA ARG A 74 -3.53 -0.79 -6.13
C ARG A 74 -4.54 -1.71 -5.47
N LEU A 75 -5.22 -1.28 -4.41
CA LEU A 75 -6.28 -2.07 -3.77
C LEU A 75 -7.40 -2.41 -4.76
N ALA A 76 -7.78 -1.47 -5.63
CA ALA A 76 -8.75 -1.71 -6.69
C ALA A 76 -8.23 -2.75 -7.71
N THR A 77 -6.97 -2.67 -8.11
CA THR A 77 -6.36 -3.66 -9.02
C THR A 77 -6.29 -5.06 -8.40
N LEU A 78 -5.88 -5.15 -7.13
CA LEU A 78 -5.76 -6.43 -6.42
C LEU A 78 -7.14 -7.07 -6.20
N SER A 79 -8.14 -6.28 -5.79
CA SER A 79 -9.51 -6.79 -5.61
C SER A 79 -10.12 -7.27 -6.94
N ALA A 80 -9.94 -6.53 -8.04
CA ALA A 80 -10.36 -6.98 -9.36
C ALA A 80 -9.66 -8.28 -9.79
N SER A 81 -8.36 -8.41 -9.50
CA SER A 81 -7.58 -9.61 -9.81
C SER A 81 -8.06 -10.82 -9.01
N MET A 82 -8.34 -10.65 -7.71
CA MET A 82 -8.91 -11.68 -6.85
C MET A 82 -10.29 -12.13 -7.34
N ALA A 83 -11.16 -11.19 -7.74
CA ALA A 83 -12.47 -11.51 -8.29
C ALA A 83 -12.35 -12.36 -9.56
N ARG A 84 -11.42 -12.02 -10.48
CA ARG A 84 -11.14 -12.81 -11.69
C ARG A 84 -10.63 -14.22 -11.36
N LEU A 85 -9.72 -14.35 -10.39
CA LEU A 85 -9.22 -15.65 -9.95
C LEU A 85 -10.35 -16.52 -9.37
N GLN A 86 -11.23 -15.93 -8.56
CA GLN A 86 -12.39 -16.64 -8.00
C GLN A 86 -13.38 -17.08 -9.09
N GLN A 87 -13.63 -16.23 -10.09
CA GLN A 87 -14.44 -16.58 -11.25
C GLN A 87 -13.79 -17.74 -12.03
N GLY A 88 -12.49 -17.66 -12.32
CA GLY A 88 -11.74 -18.73 -12.98
C GLY A 88 -11.83 -20.06 -12.24
N LYS A 89 -11.61 -20.04 -10.91
CA LYS A 89 -11.79 -21.23 -10.06
C LYS A 89 -13.19 -21.83 -10.17
N THR A 90 -14.22 -20.98 -10.14
CA THR A 90 -15.62 -21.41 -10.26
C THR A 90 -15.90 -22.04 -11.62
N CYS A 91 -15.38 -21.44 -12.69
CA CYS A 91 -15.51 -21.99 -14.05
C CYS A 91 -14.82 -23.35 -14.18
N CYS A 92 -13.58 -23.49 -13.69
CA CYS A 92 -12.85 -24.76 -13.69
C CYS A 92 -13.60 -25.84 -12.90
N GLN A 93 -14.17 -25.50 -11.74
CA GLN A 93 -14.97 -26.43 -10.94
C GLN A 93 -16.24 -26.88 -11.67
N ARG A 94 -16.97 -25.95 -12.30
CA ARG A 94 -18.16 -26.26 -13.09
C ARG A 94 -17.83 -27.12 -14.30
N TYR A 95 -16.75 -26.81 -15.00
CA TYR A 95 -16.27 -27.60 -16.12
C TYR A 95 -15.90 -29.02 -15.68
N ALA A 96 -15.11 -29.18 -14.62
CA ALA A 96 -14.74 -30.48 -14.08
C ALA A 96 -15.96 -31.31 -13.62
N ALA A 97 -17.02 -30.66 -13.11
CA ALA A 97 -18.26 -31.34 -12.74
C ALA A 97 -19.07 -31.82 -13.95
N GLN A 98 -18.89 -31.22 -15.13
CA GLN A 98 -19.54 -31.62 -16.38
C GLN A 98 -18.74 -32.67 -17.16
N MET A 99 -17.47 -32.86 -16.84
CA MET A 99 -16.64 -33.88 -17.47
C MET A 99 -17.16 -35.27 -17.06
N PRO A 100 -17.41 -36.18 -18.01
CA PRO A 100 -17.78 -37.55 -17.70
C PRO A 100 -16.70 -38.16 -16.81
N ARG A 101 -17.07 -38.65 -15.62
CA ARG A 101 -16.18 -39.52 -14.87
C ARG A 101 -15.91 -40.72 -15.76
N SER A 102 -14.65 -40.91 -16.16
CA SER A 102 -14.22 -41.97 -17.07
C SER A 102 -14.97 -43.28 -16.78
N PRO A 103 -15.68 -43.86 -17.75
CA PRO A 103 -16.43 -45.11 -17.56
C PRO A 103 -15.54 -46.36 -17.55
N PHE A 104 -14.22 -46.22 -17.75
CA PHE A 104 -13.33 -47.37 -17.79
C PHE A 104 -12.87 -47.76 -16.38
N PRO A 105 -13.23 -48.95 -15.87
CA PRO A 105 -12.62 -49.47 -14.66
C PRO A 105 -11.13 -49.70 -14.93
N ALA A 106 -10.28 -49.25 -14.01
CA ALA A 106 -8.87 -49.63 -13.97
C ALA A 106 -8.80 -51.16 -13.84
N ARG A 107 -8.60 -51.85 -14.96
CA ARG A 107 -8.31 -53.28 -14.98
C ARG A 107 -6.83 -53.42 -14.62
N PHE A 108 -6.57 -53.76 -13.35
CA PHE A 108 -5.33 -54.41 -12.92
C PHE A 108 -5.51 -55.93 -13.03
#